data_AF-A0A1G1ED83-F1
#
_entry.id   AF-A0A1G1ED83-F1
#
_cell.length_a   1.000
_cell.length_b   1.000
_cell.length_c   1.000
_cell.angle_alpha   90.00
_cell.angle_beta   90.00
_cell.angle_gamma   90.00
#
_symmetry.space_group_name_H-M   'P 1'
#
loop_
_entity.id
_entity.type
_entity.pdbx_description
1 polymer ?
#
loop_
_entity_poly.entity_id
_entity_poly.type
_entity_poly.pdbx_seq_one_letter_code
_entity_poly.pdbx_strand_id
1 'polypeptide(L)'
;MRAELKKLAELGVVKAGIGLYQNEYHNLDVYRHTLLCVEKLELMGTRDTLVAAGYFHDIGKPRLALTISRNGKVVTDDDGHILHQFKSGHESLGLEMVLLLPEEIFTELGIDQKEVAEIVGCHYLPMRYFMTLRYVQGRNQLKAFYDKLKKALDRAPAKREDIIDIFVADCLAKGDIIKPHIPALKLLYGFLREKRDNFDELASLWDIYEYHIKNNTAHLMTPEMFRLRPEQSRLLEI
;
A
#
# COMPACT_ATOMS: atom_id res chain seq x y z
N MET A 1 -21.47 -7.90 8.83
CA MET A 1 -20.21 -8.29 8.18
C MET A 1 -19.06 -7.38 8.60
N ARG A 2 -19.03 -6.08 8.29
CA ARG A 2 -17.92 -5.19 8.73
C ARG A 2 -17.62 -5.13 10.23
N ALA A 3 -18.63 -5.17 11.09
CA ALA A 3 -18.41 -5.27 12.55
C ALA A 3 -17.71 -6.58 12.95
N GLU A 4 -17.97 -7.67 12.23
CA GLU A 4 -17.35 -8.98 12.45
C GLU A 4 -15.90 -9.01 11.94
N LEU A 5 -15.58 -8.30 10.84
CA LEU A 5 -14.21 -8.17 10.33
C LEU A 5 -13.25 -7.59 11.37
N LYS A 6 -13.73 -6.75 12.30
CA LYS A 6 -12.90 -6.18 13.37
C LYS A 6 -12.33 -7.25 14.30
N LYS A 7 -12.92 -8.45 14.36
CA LYS A 7 -12.35 -9.59 15.10
C LYS A 7 -11.01 -10.04 14.51
N LEU A 8 -10.74 -9.78 13.23
CA LEU A 8 -9.44 -10.08 12.60
C LEU A 8 -8.29 -9.29 13.27
N ALA A 9 -8.56 -8.08 13.77
CA ALA A 9 -7.60 -7.27 14.52
C ALA A 9 -7.12 -7.96 15.81
N GLU A 10 -7.92 -8.87 16.35
CA GLU A 10 -7.67 -9.56 17.61
C GLU A 10 -6.84 -10.83 17.43
N LEU A 11 -6.66 -11.30 16.19
CA LEU A 11 -5.87 -12.49 15.91
C LEU A 11 -4.41 -12.28 16.30
N GLY A 12 -3.84 -13.27 16.98
CA GLY A 12 -2.44 -13.20 17.45
C GLY A 12 -1.44 -12.93 16.34
N VAL A 13 -1.71 -13.41 15.12
CA VAL A 13 -0.86 -13.16 13.95
C VAL A 13 -0.88 -11.70 13.48
N VAL A 14 -2.00 -10.99 13.66
CA VAL A 14 -2.11 -9.55 13.35
C VAL A 14 -1.46 -8.74 14.45
N LYS A 15 -1.75 -9.09 15.72
CA LYS A 15 -1.12 -8.48 16.90
C LYS A 15 0.38 -8.70 17.02
N ALA A 16 0.96 -9.65 16.28
CA ALA A 16 2.40 -9.88 16.25
C ALA A 16 3.20 -8.67 15.74
N GLY A 17 2.55 -7.70 15.08
CA GLY A 17 3.14 -6.43 14.68
C GLY A 17 3.31 -5.39 15.80
N ILE A 18 2.75 -5.62 16.99
CA ILE A 18 2.82 -4.67 18.11
C ILE A 18 4.28 -4.48 18.54
N GLY A 19 4.71 -3.23 18.65
CA GLY A 19 6.08 -2.88 19.05
C GLY A 19 7.14 -3.06 17.97
N LEU A 20 6.75 -3.44 16.74
CA LEU A 20 7.66 -3.54 15.60
C LEU A 20 7.66 -2.24 14.80
N TYR A 21 8.58 -1.34 15.13
CA TYR A 21 8.73 -0.05 14.46
C TYR A 21 9.66 -0.15 13.25
N GLN A 22 9.21 0.37 12.12
CA GLN A 22 9.92 0.31 10.85
C GLN A 22 10.73 1.58 10.64
N ASN A 23 12.05 1.53 10.82
CA ASN A 23 12.97 2.66 10.58
C ASN A 23 12.52 4.01 11.22
N GLU A 24 13.27 5.08 10.96
CA GLU A 24 13.04 6.41 11.56
C GLU A 24 11.91 7.19 10.88
N TYR A 25 11.35 6.67 9.78
CA TYR A 25 10.33 7.32 8.98
C TYR A 25 8.94 6.69 9.15
N HIS A 26 8.73 5.79 10.11
CA HIS A 26 7.38 5.31 10.45
C HIS A 26 7.13 5.62 11.92
N ASN A 27 6.07 6.40 12.17
CA ASN A 27 5.63 6.79 13.50
C ASN A 27 4.66 5.77 14.13
N LEU A 28 4.33 4.70 13.40
CA LEU A 28 3.45 3.63 13.83
C LEU A 28 4.21 2.31 13.79
N ASP A 29 3.95 1.45 14.78
CA ASP A 29 4.32 0.05 14.67
C ASP A 29 3.49 -0.66 13.57
N VAL A 30 3.93 -1.85 13.16
CA VAL A 30 3.26 -2.62 12.09
C VAL A 30 1.77 -2.85 12.38
N TYR A 31 1.39 -3.05 13.64
CA TYR A 31 0.00 -3.28 14.02
C TYR A 31 -0.86 -2.01 13.83
N ARG A 32 -0.42 -0.87 14.36
CA ARG A 32 -1.13 0.41 14.20
C ARG A 32 -1.18 0.87 12.75
N HIS A 33 -0.10 0.64 11.99
CA HIS A 33 -0.08 0.85 10.54
C HIS A 33 -1.14 -0.01 9.83
N THR A 34 -1.25 -1.29 10.22
CA THR A 34 -2.27 -2.20 9.69
C THR A 34 -3.69 -1.72 9.98
N LEU A 35 -3.98 -1.28 11.21
CA LEU A 35 -5.30 -0.74 11.55
C LEU A 35 -5.63 0.52 10.75
N LEU A 36 -4.66 1.41 10.54
CA LEU A 36 -4.87 2.63 9.75
C LEU A 36 -5.07 2.31 8.26
N CYS A 37 -4.35 1.32 7.72
CA CYS A 37 -4.55 0.81 6.36
C CYS A 37 -5.99 0.29 6.17
N VAL A 38 -6.49 -0.49 7.13
CA VAL A 38 -7.88 -0.97 7.14
C VAL A 38 -8.87 0.19 7.18
N GLU A 39 -8.65 1.20 8.02
CA GLU A 39 -9.50 2.39 8.07
C GLU A 39 -9.57 3.08 6.68
N LYS A 40 -8.44 3.18 5.97
CA LYS A 40 -8.43 3.77 4.61
C LYS A 40 -9.20 2.92 3.62
N LEU A 41 -9.05 1.59 3.65
CA LEU A 41 -9.85 0.67 2.83
C LEU A 41 -11.36 0.79 3.11
N GLU A 42 -11.74 0.95 4.38
CA GLU A 42 -13.13 1.14 4.77
C GLU A 42 -13.71 2.44 4.22
N LEU A 43 -12.95 3.55 4.32
CA LEU A 43 -13.31 4.87 3.79
C LEU A 43 -13.42 4.89 2.26
N MET A 44 -12.60 4.10 1.58
CA MET A 44 -12.67 3.90 0.12
C MET A 44 -13.92 3.14 -0.33
N GLY A 45 -14.73 2.61 0.60
CA GLY A 45 -15.94 1.85 0.26
C GLY A 45 -15.64 0.51 -0.40
N THR A 46 -14.48 -0.08 -0.09
CA THR A 46 -14.04 -1.34 -0.70
C THR A 46 -14.81 -2.55 -0.18
N ARG A 47 -14.72 -3.68 -0.89
CA ARG A 47 -15.38 -4.94 -0.51
C ARG A 47 -14.72 -5.59 0.70
N ASP A 48 -15.50 -6.39 1.43
CA ASP A 48 -15.09 -7.01 2.69
C ASP A 48 -13.87 -7.94 2.54
N THR A 49 -13.71 -8.64 1.41
CA THR A 49 -12.48 -9.42 1.09
C THR A 49 -11.23 -8.54 1.11
N LEU A 50 -11.30 -7.32 0.56
CA LEU A 50 -10.15 -6.42 0.50
C LEU A 50 -9.83 -5.85 1.88
N VAL A 51 -10.86 -5.52 2.66
CA VAL A 51 -10.73 -5.09 4.06
C VAL A 51 -10.06 -6.20 4.89
N ALA A 52 -10.46 -7.47 4.70
CA ALA A 52 -9.82 -8.61 5.32
C ALA A 52 -8.34 -8.74 4.92
N ALA A 53 -8.01 -8.59 3.64
CA ALA A 53 -6.61 -8.54 3.18
C ALA A 53 -5.81 -7.40 3.82
N GLY A 54 -6.45 -6.25 4.08
CA GLY A 54 -5.86 -5.14 4.83
C GLY A 54 -5.33 -5.55 6.21
N TYR A 55 -6.07 -6.37 6.97
CA TYR A 55 -5.61 -6.88 8.27
C TYR A 55 -4.38 -7.79 8.18
N PHE A 56 -4.14 -8.41 7.03
CA PHE A 56 -3.10 -9.40 6.84
C PHE A 56 -1.95 -8.93 5.96
N HIS A 57 -2.01 -7.75 5.35
CA HIS A 57 -1.05 -7.33 4.31
C HIS A 57 0.41 -7.40 4.79
N ASP A 58 0.64 -7.08 6.06
CA ASP A 58 1.96 -7.08 6.71
C ASP A 58 2.18 -8.25 7.69
N ILE A 59 1.33 -9.29 7.67
CA ILE A 59 1.40 -10.45 8.59
C ILE A 59 2.75 -11.18 8.55
N GLY A 60 3.48 -11.10 7.42
CA GLY A 60 4.82 -11.67 7.27
C GLY A 60 5.95 -10.86 7.90
N LYS A 61 5.77 -9.55 8.13
CA LYS A 61 6.83 -8.67 8.66
C LYS A 61 7.37 -9.15 10.02
N PRO A 62 6.54 -9.52 11.02
CA PRO A 62 7.04 -9.97 12.32
C PRO A 62 8.01 -11.15 12.26
N ARG A 63 7.80 -12.09 11.32
CA ARG A 63 8.68 -13.26 11.14
C ARG A 63 10.02 -12.93 10.51
N LEU A 64 10.11 -11.79 9.83
CA LEU A 64 11.29 -11.34 9.09
C LEU A 64 11.94 -10.10 9.71
N ALA A 65 11.49 -9.69 10.89
CA ALA A 65 12.00 -8.55 11.62
C ALA A 65 13.40 -8.84 12.16
N LEU A 66 14.32 -7.91 11.92
CA LEU A 66 15.65 -7.91 12.50
C LEU A 66 15.89 -6.56 13.16
N THR A 67 16.31 -6.55 14.41
CA THR A 67 16.70 -5.33 15.12
C THR A 67 17.85 -4.65 14.39
N ILE A 68 17.73 -3.35 14.16
CA ILE A 68 18.80 -2.55 13.56
C ILE A 68 19.84 -2.25 14.63
N SER A 69 21.11 -2.53 14.32
CA SER A 69 22.25 -2.21 15.19
C SER A 69 23.28 -1.37 14.43
N ARG A 70 23.80 -0.32 15.08
CA ARG A 70 24.89 0.54 14.59
C ARG A 70 25.96 0.64 15.66
N ASN A 71 27.21 0.33 15.32
CA ASN A 71 28.36 0.33 16.25
C ASN A 71 28.11 -0.48 17.54
N GLY A 72 27.42 -1.63 17.40
CA GLY A 72 27.11 -2.52 18.52
C GLY A 72 25.96 -2.05 19.42
N LYS A 73 25.26 -0.96 19.08
CA LYS A 73 24.10 -0.45 19.83
C LYS A 73 22.83 -0.61 19.01
N VAL A 74 21.75 -1.00 19.68
CA VAL A 74 20.39 -1.00 19.11
C VAL A 74 20.03 0.43 18.71
N VAL A 75 19.49 0.58 17.50
CA VAL A 75 18.98 1.87 17.03
C VAL A 75 17.55 2.06 17.53
N THR A 76 17.29 3.23 18.10
CA THR A 76 15.96 3.67 18.49
C THR A 76 15.55 4.94 17.73
N ASP A 77 14.26 5.20 17.62
CA ASP A 77 13.76 6.52 17.23
C ASP A 77 13.85 7.54 18.39
N ASP A 78 13.36 8.75 18.15
CA ASP A 78 13.36 9.86 19.12
C ASP A 78 12.49 9.58 20.36
N ASP A 79 11.51 8.68 20.24
CA ASP A 79 10.63 8.25 21.33
C ASP A 79 11.17 7.02 22.09
N GLY A 80 12.32 6.49 21.67
CA GLY A 80 12.99 5.35 22.30
C GLY A 80 12.51 3.97 21.84
N HIS A 81 11.71 3.89 20.76
CA HIS A 81 11.27 2.62 20.21
C HIS A 81 12.40 1.92 19.43
N ILE A 82 12.50 0.60 19.58
CA ILE A 82 13.49 -0.21 18.85
C ILE A 82 13.12 -0.29 17.38
N LEU A 83 14.06 0.07 16.51
CA LEU A 83 13.86 0.03 15.07
C LEU A 83 14.23 -1.34 14.48
N HIS A 84 13.41 -1.76 13.52
CA HIS A 84 13.54 -3.03 12.81
C HIS A 84 13.73 -2.81 11.32
N GLN A 85 14.54 -3.67 10.70
CA GLN A 85 14.54 -3.89 9.26
C GLN A 85 13.80 -5.19 8.98
N PHE A 86 13.04 -5.22 7.89
CA PHE A 86 12.33 -6.44 7.46
C PHE A 86 13.01 -7.00 6.22
N LYS A 87 13.35 -8.29 6.25
CA LYS A 87 13.87 -8.96 5.05
C LYS A 87 12.84 -8.92 3.91
N SER A 88 13.35 -8.86 2.68
CA SER A 88 12.53 -8.99 1.47
C SER A 88 11.75 -10.31 1.47
N GLY A 89 10.54 -10.32 0.90
CA GLY A 89 9.71 -11.53 0.81
C GLY A 89 8.67 -11.69 1.92
N HIS A 90 8.44 -10.64 2.73
CA HIS A 90 7.36 -10.63 3.73
C HIS A 90 5.98 -10.74 3.07
N GLU A 91 5.85 -10.36 1.80
CA GLU A 91 4.61 -10.48 1.03
C GLU A 91 4.33 -11.95 0.65
N SER A 92 5.36 -12.65 0.16
CA SER A 92 5.27 -14.08 -0.17
C SER A 92 5.02 -14.92 1.09
N LEU A 93 5.74 -14.61 2.17
CA LEU A 93 5.48 -15.23 3.46
C LEU A 93 4.09 -14.88 3.99
N GLY A 94 3.62 -13.64 3.80
CA GLY A 94 2.29 -13.21 4.18
C GLY A 94 1.19 -14.02 3.50
N LEU A 95 1.31 -14.25 2.19
CA LEU A 95 0.42 -15.14 1.43
C LEU A 95 0.39 -16.55 2.03
N GLU A 96 1.56 -17.16 2.25
CA GLU A 96 1.66 -18.49 2.84
C GLU A 96 1.02 -18.55 4.23
N MET A 97 1.27 -17.54 5.06
CA MET A 97 0.71 -17.45 6.40
C MET A 97 -0.82 -17.34 6.37
N VAL A 98 -1.41 -16.58 5.45
CA VAL A 98 -2.87 -16.51 5.30
C VAL A 98 -3.45 -17.86 4.91
N LEU A 99 -2.83 -18.59 4.00
CA LEU A 99 -3.28 -19.93 3.58
C LEU A 99 -3.16 -20.98 4.70
N LEU A 100 -2.32 -20.74 5.71
CA LEU A 100 -2.15 -21.62 6.86
C LEU A 100 -3.10 -21.28 8.03
N LEU A 101 -3.83 -20.18 7.95
CA LEU A 101 -4.84 -19.85 8.95
C LEU A 101 -6.05 -20.80 8.83
N PRO A 102 -6.76 -21.07 9.95
CA PRO A 102 -7.99 -21.87 9.92
C PRO A 102 -9.02 -21.29 8.94
N GLU A 103 -9.55 -22.14 8.06
CA GLU A 103 -10.52 -21.76 7.02
C GLU A 103 -11.83 -21.23 7.63
N GLU A 104 -12.17 -21.66 8.84
CA GLU A 104 -13.34 -21.22 9.61
C GLU A 104 -13.35 -19.70 9.81
N ILE A 105 -12.19 -19.07 9.97
CA ILE A 105 -12.06 -17.61 10.11
C ILE A 105 -12.66 -16.90 8.89
N PHE A 106 -12.44 -17.44 7.70
CA PHE A 106 -12.85 -16.81 6.44
C PHE A 106 -14.28 -17.19 6.05
N THR A 107 -14.65 -18.46 6.26
CA THR A 107 -15.99 -18.97 5.94
C THR A 107 -17.07 -18.32 6.83
N GLU A 108 -16.80 -18.10 8.12
CA GLU A 108 -17.71 -17.36 9.02
C GLU A 108 -17.95 -15.91 8.56
N LEU A 109 -16.96 -15.31 7.92
CA LEU A 109 -17.01 -13.95 7.40
C LEU A 109 -17.56 -13.89 5.96
N GLY A 110 -17.82 -15.03 5.32
CA GLY A 110 -18.29 -15.12 3.94
C GLY A 110 -17.26 -14.61 2.91
N ILE A 111 -15.96 -14.74 3.21
CA ILE A 111 -14.86 -14.28 2.35
C ILE A 111 -14.01 -15.47 1.87
N ASP A 112 -13.42 -15.33 0.69
CA ASP A 112 -12.54 -16.35 0.10
C ASP A 112 -11.11 -16.19 0.64
N GLN A 113 -10.63 -17.17 1.41
CA GLN A 113 -9.29 -17.19 2.00
C GLN A 113 -8.19 -17.09 0.93
N LYS A 114 -8.35 -17.80 -0.18
CA LYS A 114 -7.36 -17.82 -1.26
C LYS A 114 -7.28 -16.46 -1.93
N GLU A 115 -8.43 -15.83 -2.19
CA GLU A 115 -8.48 -14.47 -2.73
C GLU A 115 -7.81 -13.47 -1.78
N VAL A 116 -8.03 -13.57 -0.46
CA VAL A 116 -7.33 -12.75 0.55
C VAL A 116 -5.81 -12.98 0.48
N ALA A 117 -5.36 -14.24 0.45
CA ALA A 117 -3.94 -14.59 0.40
C ALA A 117 -3.26 -14.05 -0.87
N GLU A 118 -3.93 -14.15 -2.03
CA GLU A 118 -3.44 -13.63 -3.30
C GLU A 118 -3.28 -12.10 -3.29
N ILE A 119 -4.23 -11.38 -2.67
CA ILE A 119 -4.13 -9.92 -2.50
C ILE A 119 -2.94 -9.58 -1.58
N VAL A 120 -2.81 -10.27 -0.44
CA VAL A 120 -1.68 -10.08 0.50
C VAL A 120 -0.34 -10.32 -0.20
N GLY A 121 -0.21 -11.37 -1.00
CA GLY A 121 1.02 -11.66 -1.74
C GLY A 121 1.38 -10.62 -2.81
N CYS A 122 0.41 -9.82 -3.26
CA CYS A 122 0.58 -8.85 -4.33
C CYS A 122 0.57 -7.39 -3.86
N HIS A 123 0.20 -7.10 -2.61
CA HIS A 123 -0.07 -5.72 -2.15
C HIS A 123 1.13 -4.77 -2.33
N TYR A 124 2.36 -5.26 -2.18
CA TYR A 124 3.58 -4.45 -2.31
C TYR A 124 4.08 -4.34 -3.76
N LEU A 125 3.46 -5.04 -4.71
CA LEU A 125 3.85 -5.02 -6.11
C LEU A 125 3.93 -3.58 -6.64
N PRO A 126 2.92 -2.70 -6.46
CA PRO A 126 3.01 -1.33 -6.98
C PRO A 126 4.06 -0.49 -6.26
N MET A 127 4.36 -0.76 -4.98
CA MET A 127 5.35 0.00 -4.20
C MET A 127 6.74 -0.07 -4.81
N ARG A 128 7.14 -1.24 -5.31
CA ARG A 128 8.44 -1.44 -6.00
C ARG A 128 8.61 -0.48 -7.18
N TYR A 129 7.51 -0.10 -7.80
CA TYR A 129 7.46 0.80 -8.93
C TYR A 129 7.25 2.26 -8.46
N PHE A 130 6.33 2.53 -7.54
CA PHE A 130 6.04 3.87 -7.02
C PHE A 130 7.28 4.64 -6.56
N MET A 131 8.18 3.98 -5.82
CA MET A 131 9.43 4.60 -5.36
C MET A 131 10.33 5.05 -6.51
N THR A 132 10.29 4.32 -7.64
CA THR A 132 11.12 4.62 -8.83
C THR A 132 10.56 5.76 -9.67
N LEU A 133 9.25 6.06 -9.58
CA LEU A 133 8.60 7.13 -10.34
C LEU A 133 9.24 8.49 -10.08
N ARG A 134 9.79 8.71 -8.88
CA ARG A 134 10.51 9.94 -8.50
C ARG A 134 11.78 10.21 -9.30
N TYR A 135 12.36 9.14 -9.86
CA TYR A 135 13.60 9.22 -10.62
C TYR A 135 13.37 9.13 -12.13
N VAL A 136 12.11 9.00 -12.57
CA VAL A 136 11.75 8.97 -13.98
C VAL A 136 12.02 10.34 -14.59
N GLN A 137 12.92 10.38 -15.57
CA GLN A 137 13.26 11.56 -16.35
C GLN A 137 12.66 11.46 -17.76
N GLY A 138 11.52 12.11 -17.94
CA GLY A 138 10.83 12.22 -19.22
C GLY A 138 10.02 10.99 -19.64
N ARG A 139 9.29 11.16 -20.75
CA ARG A 139 8.23 10.24 -21.20
C ARG A 139 8.72 8.83 -21.57
N ASN A 140 9.94 8.68 -22.10
CA ASN A 140 10.47 7.35 -22.46
C ASN A 140 10.69 6.47 -21.22
N GLN A 141 11.23 7.04 -20.15
CA GLN A 141 11.42 6.32 -18.89
C GLN A 141 10.06 6.03 -18.23
N LEU A 142 9.11 6.96 -18.29
CA LEU A 142 7.74 6.76 -17.83
C LEU A 142 7.05 5.60 -18.57
N LYS A 143 7.23 5.50 -19.89
CA LYS A 143 6.68 4.40 -20.69
C LYS A 143 7.25 3.05 -20.26
N ALA A 144 8.58 2.95 -20.18
CA ALA A 144 9.23 1.71 -19.76
C ALA A 144 8.82 1.30 -18.33
N PHE A 145 8.65 2.29 -17.45
CA PHE A 145 8.10 2.11 -16.12
C PHE A 145 6.67 1.54 -16.16
N TYR A 146 5.79 2.20 -16.91
CA TYR A 146 4.38 1.81 -17.05
C TYR A 146 4.24 0.39 -17.61
N ASP A 147 4.94 0.07 -18.70
CA ASP A 147 4.84 -1.24 -19.35
C ASP A 147 5.26 -2.37 -18.39
N LYS A 148 6.27 -2.14 -17.54
CA LYS A 148 6.70 -3.11 -16.52
C LYS A 148 5.64 -3.30 -15.43
N LEU A 149 5.13 -2.20 -14.87
CA LEU A 149 4.10 -2.26 -13.82
C LEU A 149 2.81 -2.89 -14.34
N LYS A 150 2.35 -2.50 -15.53
CA LYS A 150 1.19 -3.07 -16.20
C LYS A 150 1.33 -4.57 -16.37
N LYS A 151 2.45 -5.02 -16.93
CA LYS A 151 2.75 -6.44 -17.13
C LYS A 151 2.81 -7.23 -15.82
N ALA A 152 3.32 -6.61 -14.75
CA ALA A 152 3.34 -7.22 -13.43
C ALA A 152 1.91 -7.36 -12.85
N LEU A 153 1.09 -6.32 -12.97
CA LEU A 153 -0.31 -6.33 -12.54
C LEU A 153 -1.18 -7.30 -13.38
N ASP A 154 -0.93 -7.39 -14.70
CA ASP A 154 -1.65 -8.32 -15.61
C ASP A 154 -1.34 -9.79 -15.31
N ARG A 155 -0.22 -10.08 -14.66
CA ARG A 155 0.22 -11.45 -14.30
C ARG A 155 -0.11 -11.82 -12.86
N ALA A 156 -0.55 -10.88 -12.05
CA ALA A 156 -0.86 -11.13 -10.66
C ALA A 156 -2.12 -12.01 -10.56
N PRO A 157 -2.18 -12.94 -9.59
CA PRO A 157 -3.36 -13.77 -9.37
C PRO A 157 -4.56 -12.96 -8.84
N ALA A 158 -4.30 -11.91 -8.06
CA ALA A 158 -5.34 -11.02 -7.54
C ALA A 158 -5.81 -9.99 -8.59
N LYS A 159 -7.05 -9.50 -8.44
CA LYS A 159 -7.60 -8.46 -9.32
C LYS A 159 -6.76 -7.19 -9.20
N ARG A 160 -6.46 -6.57 -10.35
CA ARG A 160 -5.70 -5.33 -10.43
C ARG A 160 -6.26 -4.23 -9.51
N GLU A 161 -7.58 -4.06 -9.48
CA GLU A 161 -8.25 -3.05 -8.67
C GLU A 161 -7.99 -3.24 -7.17
N ASP A 162 -8.04 -4.47 -6.68
CA ASP A 162 -7.76 -4.79 -5.27
C ASP A 162 -6.29 -4.53 -4.92
N ILE A 163 -5.35 -4.94 -5.80
CA ILE A 163 -3.91 -4.69 -5.60
C ILE A 163 -3.62 -3.19 -5.50
N ILE A 164 -4.29 -2.38 -6.32
CA ILE A 164 -4.10 -0.93 -6.32
C ILE A 164 -4.77 -0.30 -5.09
N ASP A 165 -5.99 -0.70 -4.76
CA ASP A 165 -6.74 -0.14 -3.63
C ASP A 165 -6.02 -0.42 -2.29
N ILE A 166 -5.50 -1.65 -2.08
CA ILE A 166 -4.69 -1.96 -0.88
C ILE A 166 -3.35 -1.22 -0.86
N PHE A 167 -2.70 -1.05 -2.02
CA PHE A 167 -1.46 -0.28 -2.10
C PHE A 167 -1.67 1.19 -1.76
N VAL A 168 -2.77 1.80 -2.21
CA VAL A 168 -3.11 3.19 -1.91
C VAL A 168 -3.44 3.36 -0.44
N ALA A 169 -4.20 2.43 0.14
CA ALA A 169 -4.48 2.41 1.57
C ALA A 169 -3.20 2.27 2.41
N ASP A 170 -2.28 1.36 2.03
CA ASP A 170 -0.97 1.19 2.66
C ASP A 170 -0.12 2.48 2.59
N CYS A 171 -0.12 3.16 1.45
CA CYS A 171 0.58 4.44 1.31
C CYS A 171 0.00 5.50 2.25
N LEU A 172 -1.33 5.64 2.30
CA LEU A 172 -2.00 6.64 3.12
C LEU A 172 -1.90 6.36 4.62
N ALA A 173 -1.76 5.09 5.01
CA ALA A 173 -1.52 4.69 6.39
C ALA A 173 -0.16 5.13 6.94
N LYS A 174 0.76 5.60 6.08
CA LYS A 174 2.06 6.16 6.51
C LYS A 174 1.96 7.58 7.08
N GLY A 175 0.77 8.19 7.07
CA GLY A 175 0.55 9.51 7.63
C GLY A 175 1.36 10.60 6.93
N ASP A 176 1.96 11.52 7.69
CA ASP A 176 2.62 12.70 7.13
C ASP A 176 3.78 12.40 6.16
N ILE A 177 4.42 11.24 6.29
CA ILE A 177 5.51 10.82 5.40
C ILE A 177 5.03 10.68 3.95
N ILE A 178 3.75 10.38 3.71
CA ILE A 178 3.23 10.24 2.34
C ILE A 178 2.89 11.57 1.68
N LYS A 179 2.74 12.67 2.43
CA LYS A 179 2.28 13.97 1.90
C LYS A 179 3.09 14.46 0.68
N PRO A 180 4.43 14.40 0.67
CA PRO A 180 5.23 14.79 -0.50
C PRO A 180 5.00 13.87 -1.72
N HIS A 181 4.40 12.70 -1.52
CA HIS A 181 4.17 11.68 -2.53
C HIS A 181 2.71 11.59 -3.00
N ILE A 182 1.78 12.32 -2.37
CA ILE A 182 0.36 12.38 -2.76
C ILE A 182 0.19 12.74 -4.24
N PRO A 183 0.90 13.73 -4.81
CA PRO A 183 0.89 13.99 -6.26
C PRO A 183 1.13 12.76 -7.15
N ALA A 184 2.18 12.01 -6.86
CA ALA A 184 2.53 10.80 -7.59
C ALA A 184 1.50 9.69 -7.38
N LEU A 185 0.95 9.60 -6.15
CA LEU A 185 -0.09 8.64 -5.81
C LEU A 185 -1.40 8.94 -6.57
N LYS A 186 -1.81 10.21 -6.70
CA LYS A 186 -2.97 10.65 -7.49
C LYS A 186 -2.84 10.23 -8.95
N LEU A 187 -1.68 10.48 -9.56
CA LEU A 187 -1.36 10.09 -10.93
C LEU A 187 -1.52 8.58 -11.14
N LEU A 188 -0.89 7.78 -10.27
CA LEU A 188 -0.93 6.32 -10.39
C LEU A 188 -2.32 5.77 -10.07
N TYR A 189 -3.03 6.32 -9.08
CA TYR A 189 -4.30 5.80 -8.65
C TYR A 189 -5.39 5.95 -9.72
N GLY A 190 -5.53 7.14 -10.30
CA GLY A 190 -6.49 7.39 -11.36
C GLY A 190 -6.18 6.58 -12.64
N PHE A 191 -4.89 6.44 -12.96
CA PHE A 191 -4.48 5.78 -14.19
C PHE A 191 -4.50 4.25 -14.10
N LEU A 192 -3.94 3.67 -13.04
CA LEU A 192 -3.80 2.22 -12.91
C LEU A 192 -5.13 1.52 -12.63
N ARG A 193 -6.03 2.18 -11.89
CA ARG A 193 -7.28 1.55 -11.44
C ARG A 193 -8.31 1.39 -12.55
N GLU A 194 -8.44 2.37 -13.44
CA GLU A 194 -9.52 2.41 -14.43
C GLU A 194 -9.25 1.63 -15.74
N LYS A 195 -8.23 0.75 -15.79
CA LYS A 195 -7.84 0.03 -17.03
C LYS A 195 -7.72 0.98 -18.24
N ARG A 196 -7.31 2.23 -18.03
CA ARG A 196 -7.06 3.16 -19.13
C ARG A 196 -5.77 2.73 -19.80
N ASP A 197 -5.87 1.87 -20.78
CA ASP A 197 -4.70 1.33 -21.49
C ASP A 197 -4.18 2.31 -22.54
N ASN A 198 -4.04 3.58 -22.13
CA ASN A 198 -3.71 4.69 -22.99
C ASN A 198 -2.50 5.44 -22.42
N PHE A 199 -1.32 5.14 -22.97
CA PHE A 199 -0.09 5.81 -22.57
C PHE A 199 -0.11 7.32 -22.85
N ASP A 200 -0.81 7.78 -23.89
CA ASP A 200 -0.86 9.22 -24.20
C ASP A 200 -1.62 10.00 -23.12
N GLU A 201 -2.62 9.37 -22.50
CA GLU A 201 -3.33 9.92 -21.35
C GLU A 201 -2.41 9.98 -20.13
N LEU A 202 -1.66 8.92 -19.82
CA LEU A 202 -0.66 8.94 -18.75
C LEU A 202 0.41 10.00 -18.99
N ALA A 203 0.89 10.13 -20.23
CA ALA A 203 1.90 11.12 -20.60
C ALA A 203 1.38 12.54 -20.37
N SER A 204 0.12 12.82 -20.72
CA SER A 204 -0.52 14.12 -20.48
C SER A 204 -0.63 14.43 -18.99
N LEU A 205 -1.06 13.47 -18.18
CA LEU A 205 -1.14 13.63 -16.72
C LEU A 205 0.25 13.77 -16.09
N TRP A 206 1.26 13.09 -16.65
CA TRP A 206 2.65 13.22 -16.23
C TRP A 206 3.22 14.60 -16.53
N ASP A 207 2.91 15.19 -17.68
CA ASP A 207 3.41 16.54 -18.01
C ASP A 207 2.84 17.58 -17.02
N ILE A 208 1.58 17.43 -16.61
CA ILE A 208 0.96 18.26 -15.55
C ILE A 208 1.72 18.08 -14.24
N TYR A 209 1.94 16.82 -13.82
CA TYR A 209 2.72 16.51 -12.63
C TYR A 209 4.13 17.10 -12.69
N GLU A 210 4.88 16.87 -13.76
CA GLU A 210 6.25 17.33 -13.94
C GLU A 210 6.34 18.86 -13.95
N TYR A 211 5.38 19.54 -14.57
CA TYR A 211 5.27 21.01 -14.52
C TYR A 211 5.12 21.51 -13.08
N HIS A 212 4.17 20.96 -12.32
CA HIS A 212 3.91 21.43 -10.95
C HIS A 212 5.06 21.12 -9.98
N ILE A 213 5.70 19.96 -10.13
CA ILE A 213 6.88 19.60 -9.32
C ILE A 213 8.05 20.53 -9.64
N LYS A 214 8.36 20.78 -10.92
CA LYS A 214 9.45 21.69 -11.33
C LYS A 214 9.25 23.13 -10.85
N ASN A 215 8.00 23.59 -10.80
CA ASN A 215 7.67 24.97 -10.43
C ASN A 215 7.33 25.14 -8.94
N ASN A 216 7.48 24.09 -8.11
CA ASN A 216 7.10 24.11 -6.69
C ASN A 216 5.63 24.50 -6.43
N THR A 217 4.74 24.13 -7.35
CA THR A 217 3.30 24.41 -7.31
C THR A 217 2.46 23.14 -7.09
N ALA A 218 3.04 22.12 -6.45
CA ALA A 218 2.38 20.83 -6.24
C ALA A 218 1.06 20.94 -5.44
N HIS A 219 0.96 21.94 -4.55
CA HIS A 219 -0.25 22.24 -3.77
C HIS A 219 -1.43 22.72 -4.63
N LEU A 220 -1.20 23.10 -5.90
CA LEU A 220 -2.25 23.51 -6.83
C LEU A 220 -2.86 22.32 -7.60
N MET A 221 -2.30 21.11 -7.45
CA MET A 221 -2.79 19.95 -8.17
C MET A 221 -4.05 19.38 -7.52
N THR A 222 -5.19 19.55 -8.20
CA THR A 222 -6.47 19.05 -7.71
C THR A 222 -6.72 17.61 -8.16
N PRO A 223 -7.50 16.82 -7.41
CA PRO A 223 -7.89 15.48 -7.83
C PRO A 223 -8.59 15.40 -9.19
N GLU A 224 -9.33 16.44 -9.60
CA GLU A 224 -10.01 16.53 -10.90
C GLU A 224 -9.00 16.54 -12.06
N MET A 225 -7.82 17.14 -11.86
CA MET A 225 -6.74 17.11 -12.86
C MET A 225 -6.31 15.68 -13.19
N PHE A 226 -6.49 14.74 -12.26
CA PHE A 226 -6.19 13.31 -12.41
C PHE A 226 -7.43 12.45 -12.66
N ARG A 227 -8.60 13.09 -12.88
CA ARG A 227 -9.88 12.42 -13.16
C ARG A 227 -10.26 11.38 -12.08
N LEU A 228 -9.96 11.68 -10.83
CA LEU A 228 -10.34 10.86 -9.68
C LEU A 228 -11.84 11.00 -9.40
N ARG A 229 -12.49 9.90 -9.00
CA ARG A 229 -13.89 9.93 -8.55
C ARG A 229 -13.98 10.69 -7.21
N PRO A 230 -15.12 11.33 -6.88
CA PRO A 230 -15.22 12.19 -5.69
C PRO A 230 -14.83 11.53 -4.36
N GLU A 231 -15.03 10.23 -4.20
CA GLU A 231 -14.61 9.47 -3.01
C GLU A 231 -13.09 9.23 -2.97
N GLN A 232 -12.44 9.11 -4.13
CA GLN A 232 -10.99 8.98 -4.27
C GLN A 232 -10.31 10.32 -4.05
N SER A 233 -10.91 11.40 -4.56
CA SER A 233 -10.46 12.78 -4.35
C SER A 233 -10.40 13.12 -2.87
N ARG A 234 -11.49 12.88 -2.13
CA ARG A 234 -11.58 13.13 -0.68
C ARG A 234 -10.51 12.38 0.13
N LEU A 235 -10.17 11.16 -0.28
CA LEU A 235 -9.15 10.34 0.38
C LEU A 235 -7.72 10.90 0.15
N LEU A 236 -7.50 11.62 -0.95
CA LEU A 236 -6.20 12.14 -1.39
C LEU A 236 -6.08 13.67 -1.22
N GLU A 237 -7.02 14.29 -0.51
CA GLU A 237 -7.03 15.70 -0.10
C GLU A 237 -6.48 15.92 1.33
N ILE A 238 -6.10 14.84 2.03
CA ILE A 238 -5.51 14.80 3.38
C ILE A 238 -4.04 15.25 3.35
#